data_AF-A0A4Q3G0T0-F1
#
_entry.id   AF-A0A4Q3G0T0-F1
#
_cell.length_a   1.000
_cell.length_b   1.000
_cell.length_c   1.000
_cell.angle_alpha   90.00
_cell.angle_beta   90.00
_cell.angle_gamma   90.00
#
_symmetry.space_group_name_H-M   'P 1'
#
loop_
_entity.id
_entity.type
_entity.pdbx_description
1 polymer ?
#
loop_
_entity_poly.entity_id
_entity_poly.type
_entity_poly.pdbx_seq_one_letter_code
_entity_poly.pdbx_strand_id
1 'polypeptide(L)'
;VPGRTPMLPALMQCLFAARAHGLDILDGVYNNFNDADGFARECAQARDMGFDGKTLIHPSQIEPCNAAFTPADDDVSAARAILAAFEKPENSGKGVIQINGQMVERLHAEMAKRTVSIADGIAARR
;
A
#
# COMPACT_ATOMS: atom_id res chain seq x y z
N VAL A 1 -12.08 14.00 -21.28
CA VAL A 1 -12.33 12.75 -20.53
C VAL A 1 -12.54 13.13 -19.08
N PRO A 2 -13.69 12.82 -18.46
CA PRO A 2 -13.92 13.08 -17.04
C PRO A 2 -12.94 12.30 -16.14
N GLY A 3 -12.68 12.81 -14.94
CA GLY A 3 -11.82 12.15 -13.95
C GLY A 3 -10.32 12.27 -14.26
N ARG A 4 -9.53 11.44 -13.57
CA ARG A 4 -8.05 11.52 -13.57
C ARG A 4 -7.35 10.73 -14.68
N THR A 5 -8.07 10.09 -15.59
CA THR A 5 -7.48 9.27 -16.67
C THR A 5 -6.41 10.02 -17.47
N PRO A 6 -6.59 11.30 -17.88
CA PRO A 6 -5.55 12.02 -18.59
C PRO A 6 -4.26 12.24 -17.78
N MET A 7 -4.35 12.20 -16.45
CA MET A 7 -3.23 12.43 -15.54
C MET A 7 -2.48 11.14 -15.18
N LEU A 8 -3.01 9.95 -15.50
CA LEU A 8 -2.38 8.67 -15.14
C LEU A 8 -0.91 8.57 -15.59
N PRO A 9 -0.51 8.98 -16.81
CA PRO A 9 0.90 8.92 -17.20
C PRO A 9 1.82 9.77 -16.31
N ALA A 10 1.37 10.96 -15.89
CA ALA A 10 2.13 11.82 -15.00
C ALA A 10 2.19 11.26 -13.58
N LEU A 11 1.07 10.74 -13.06
CA LEU A 11 1.01 10.10 -11.75
C LEU A 11 1.95 8.90 -11.66
N MET A 12 2.01 8.06 -12.71
CA MET A 12 2.94 6.93 -12.75
C MET A 12 4.41 7.38 -12.81
N GLN A 13 4.72 8.47 -13.52
CA GLN A 13 6.08 9.02 -13.52
C GLN A 13 6.51 9.48 -12.12
N CYS A 14 5.64 10.16 -11.39
CA CYS A 14 5.91 10.56 -10.01
C CYS A 14 6.10 9.33 -9.10
N LEU A 15 5.25 8.30 -9.26
CA LEU A 15 5.33 7.07 -8.50
C LEU A 15 6.67 6.33 -8.74
N PHE A 16 7.09 6.20 -9.99
CA PHE A 16 8.38 5.59 -10.32
C PHE A 16 9.56 6.37 -9.74
N ALA A 17 9.52 7.70 -9.79
CA ALA A 17 10.54 8.54 -9.17
C ALA A 17 10.59 8.32 -7.64
N ALA A 18 9.44 8.31 -6.96
CA ALA A 18 9.38 8.07 -5.52
C ALA A 18 9.95 6.69 -5.15
N ARG A 19 9.56 5.64 -5.88
CA ARG A 19 10.05 4.27 -5.63
C ARG A 19 11.55 4.11 -5.92
N ALA A 20 12.06 4.74 -6.98
CA ALA A 20 13.49 4.73 -7.29
C ALA A 20 14.35 5.38 -6.19
N HIS A 21 13.78 6.30 -5.41
CA HIS A 21 14.47 7.02 -4.34
C HIS A 21 14.05 6.60 -2.92
N GLY A 22 13.23 5.56 -2.77
CA GLY A 22 12.77 5.10 -1.46
C GLY A 22 11.93 6.14 -0.70
N LEU A 23 11.17 6.95 -1.42
CA LEU A 23 10.31 8.01 -0.86
C LEU A 23 8.86 7.56 -0.77
N ASP A 24 8.16 8.04 0.25
CA ASP A 24 6.71 7.99 0.32
C ASP A 24 6.10 8.99 -0.67
N ILE A 25 4.99 8.60 -1.30
CA ILE A 25 4.25 9.44 -2.23
C ILE A 25 2.77 9.47 -1.89
N LEU A 26 2.23 10.68 -1.77
CA LEU A 26 0.81 10.91 -1.51
C LEU A 26 0.10 11.32 -2.79
N ASP A 27 -1.09 10.77 -2.98
CA ASP A 27 -1.99 11.15 -4.06
C ASP A 27 -2.61 12.55 -3.81
N GLY A 28 -3.05 13.18 -4.88
CA GLY A 28 -3.60 14.54 -4.86
C GLY A 28 -4.97 14.65 -4.18
N VAL A 29 -5.48 15.87 -4.06
CA VAL A 29 -6.77 16.14 -3.41
C VAL A 29 -7.97 15.65 -4.25
N TYR A 30 -9.07 15.28 -3.58
CA TYR A 30 -10.37 15.12 -4.23
C TYR A 30 -11.27 16.30 -3.87
N ASN A 31 -11.59 17.13 -4.86
CA ASN A 31 -12.24 18.42 -4.62
C ASN A 31 -13.73 18.32 -4.27
N ASN A 32 -14.44 17.30 -4.77
CA ASN A 32 -15.87 17.14 -4.54
C ASN A 32 -16.14 16.41 -3.22
N PHE A 33 -16.02 17.09 -2.09
CA PHE A 33 -16.19 16.49 -0.75
C PHE A 33 -17.61 15.96 -0.46
N ASN A 34 -18.61 16.31 -1.28
CA ASN A 34 -19.98 15.78 -1.17
C ASN A 34 -20.14 14.41 -1.86
N ASP A 35 -19.15 13.97 -2.64
CA ASP A 35 -19.17 12.69 -3.35
C ASP A 35 -18.23 11.68 -2.67
N ALA A 36 -18.76 11.04 -1.62
CA ALA A 36 -18.04 10.05 -0.83
C ALA A 36 -17.66 8.81 -1.66
N ASP A 37 -18.55 8.36 -2.56
CA ASP A 37 -18.29 7.19 -3.39
C ASP A 37 -17.19 7.46 -4.42
N GLY A 38 -17.17 8.65 -5.01
CA GLY A 38 -16.09 9.09 -5.90
C GLY A 38 -14.76 9.18 -5.18
N PHE A 39 -14.75 9.73 -3.97
CA PHE A 39 -13.57 9.76 -3.12
C PHE A 39 -13.04 8.34 -2.83
N ALA A 40 -13.91 7.42 -2.40
CA ALA A 40 -13.54 6.04 -2.07
C ALA A 40 -12.96 5.30 -3.30
N ARG A 41 -13.56 5.47 -4.48
CA ARG A 41 -13.04 4.89 -5.73
C ARG A 41 -11.65 5.44 -6.07
N GLU A 42 -11.43 6.73 -5.90
CA GLU A 42 -10.14 7.34 -6.20
C GLU A 42 -9.05 6.92 -5.19
N CYS A 43 -9.39 6.79 -3.91
CA CYS A 43 -8.51 6.21 -2.90
C CYS A 43 -8.12 4.76 -3.22
N ALA A 44 -9.08 3.93 -3.60
CA ALA A 44 -8.81 2.55 -4.01
C ALA A 44 -7.88 2.50 -5.23
N GLN A 45 -8.15 3.32 -6.26
CA GLN A 45 -7.28 3.41 -7.43
C GLN A 45 -5.86 3.86 -7.06
N ALA A 46 -5.72 4.84 -6.16
CA ALA A 46 -4.42 5.34 -5.72
C ALA A 46 -3.64 4.26 -4.95
N ARG A 47 -4.29 3.54 -4.02
CA ARG A 47 -3.68 2.39 -3.34
C ARG A 47 -3.23 1.33 -4.35
N ASP A 48 -4.08 0.97 -5.30
CA ASP A 48 -3.77 -0.09 -6.28
C ASP A 48 -2.65 0.32 -7.25
N MET A 49 -2.51 1.62 -7.55
CA MET A 49 -1.35 2.17 -8.27
C MET A 49 -0.06 2.16 -7.43
N GLY A 50 -0.17 2.05 -6.11
CA GLY A 50 0.94 1.97 -5.17
C GLY A 50 1.25 3.28 -4.46
N PHE A 51 0.33 4.24 -4.35
CA PHE A 51 0.50 5.41 -3.47
C PHE A 51 0.50 5.02 -1.99
N ASP A 52 1.17 5.81 -1.15
CA ASP A 52 1.28 5.59 0.30
C ASP A 52 0.15 6.25 1.09
N GLY A 53 -0.59 7.16 0.45
CA GLY A 53 -1.71 7.87 1.06
C GLY A 53 -2.31 8.89 0.10
N LYS A 54 -3.14 9.80 0.64
CA LYS A 54 -3.77 10.88 -0.12
C LYS A 54 -3.83 12.16 0.71
N THR A 55 -3.65 13.29 0.05
CA THR A 55 -3.85 14.61 0.66
C THR A 55 -5.35 14.93 0.81
N LEU A 56 -5.74 15.46 1.96
CA LEU A 56 -7.15 15.66 2.33
C LEU A 56 -7.46 17.16 2.50
N ILE A 57 -8.69 17.54 2.12
CA ILE A 57 -9.17 18.93 2.21
C ILE A 57 -10.38 19.09 3.13
N HIS A 58 -10.96 17.99 3.62
CA HIS A 58 -12.15 18.01 4.47
C HIS A 58 -12.13 16.86 5.50
N PRO A 59 -12.61 17.08 6.75
CA PRO A 59 -12.61 16.05 7.78
C PRO A 59 -13.35 14.75 7.41
N SER A 60 -14.41 14.83 6.60
CA SER A 60 -15.14 13.63 6.14
C SER A 60 -14.31 12.68 5.28
N GLN A 61 -13.15 13.12 4.79
CA GLN A 61 -12.26 12.30 3.97
C GLN A 61 -11.27 11.46 4.82
N ILE A 62 -11.13 11.77 6.12
CA ILE A 62 -10.13 11.14 7.00
C ILE A 62 -10.38 9.64 7.15
N GLU A 63 -11.58 9.27 7.59
CA GLU A 63 -11.95 7.88 7.86
C GLU A 63 -11.89 7.00 6.60
N PRO A 64 -12.52 7.38 5.46
CA PRO A 64 -12.44 6.58 4.24
C PRO A 64 -11.02 6.53 3.65
N CYS A 65 -10.20 7.58 3.81
CA CYS A 65 -8.80 7.54 3.38
C CYS A 65 -8.00 6.55 4.22
N ASN A 66 -8.13 6.63 5.55
CA ASN A 66 -7.44 5.71 6.44
C ASN A 66 -7.87 4.26 6.17
N ALA A 67 -9.16 4.00 5.95
CA ALA A 67 -9.65 2.67 5.58
C ALA A 67 -9.04 2.17 4.27
N ALA A 68 -8.87 3.04 3.27
CA ALA A 68 -8.31 2.66 1.98
C ALA A 68 -6.80 2.33 2.05
N PHE A 69 -6.01 3.05 2.84
CA PHE A 69 -4.55 2.89 2.89
C PHE A 69 -4.04 2.07 4.08
N THR A 70 -4.91 1.70 5.03
CA THR A 70 -4.58 0.73 6.09
C THR A 70 -4.61 -0.69 5.49
N PRO A 71 -3.53 -1.48 5.62
CA PRO A 71 -3.56 -2.88 5.20
C PRO A 71 -4.64 -3.68 5.94
N ALA A 72 -5.29 -4.61 5.25
CA ALA A 72 -6.26 -5.49 5.90
C ALA A 72 -5.56 -6.47 6.87
N ASP A 73 -6.25 -6.86 7.94
CA ASP A 73 -5.68 -7.75 8.97
C ASP A 73 -5.22 -9.10 8.38
N ASP A 74 -5.92 -9.61 7.37
CA ASP A 74 -5.54 -10.84 6.65
C ASP A 74 -4.24 -10.65 5.86
N ASP A 75 -4.06 -9.50 5.20
CA ASP A 75 -2.83 -9.16 4.47
C ASP A 75 -1.64 -9.01 5.43
N VAL A 76 -1.86 -8.39 6.60
CA VAL A 76 -0.84 -8.27 7.64
C VAL A 76 -0.46 -9.64 8.18
N SER A 77 -1.44 -10.50 8.42
CA SER A 77 -1.22 -11.87 8.92
C SER A 77 -0.42 -12.70 7.91
N ALA A 78 -0.80 -12.64 6.62
CA ALA A 78 -0.07 -13.29 5.54
C ALA A 78 1.36 -12.75 5.41
N ALA A 79 1.55 -11.43 5.49
CA ALA A 79 2.85 -10.79 5.45
C ALA A 79 3.75 -11.26 6.60
N ARG A 80 3.24 -11.30 7.85
CA ARG A 80 3.99 -11.83 8.99
C ARG A 80 4.37 -13.29 8.81
N ALA A 81 3.49 -14.12 8.25
CA ALA A 81 3.79 -15.52 7.96
C ALA A 81 4.91 -15.68 6.93
N ILE A 82 4.94 -14.84 5.89
CA ILE A 82 6.03 -14.80 4.89
C ILE A 82 7.35 -14.46 5.57
N LEU A 83 7.39 -13.39 6.38
CA LEU A 83 8.61 -12.96 7.08
C LEU A 83 9.13 -14.07 8.01
N ALA A 84 8.26 -14.63 8.84
CA ALA A 84 8.61 -15.71 9.76
C ALA A 84 9.12 -16.95 9.01
N ALA A 85 8.61 -17.24 7.82
CA ALA A 85 9.09 -18.36 7.01
C ALA A 85 10.52 -18.12 6.47
N PHE A 86 10.86 -16.90 6.07
CA PHE A 86 12.22 -16.55 5.63
C PHE A 86 13.24 -16.43 6.77
N GLU A 87 12.80 -16.17 8.00
CA GLU A 87 13.65 -16.12 9.20
C GLU A 87 14.10 -17.50 9.68
N LYS A 88 13.45 -18.59 9.21
CA LYS A 88 13.80 -19.94 9.64
C LYS A 88 15.22 -20.34 9.20
N PRO A 89 16.03 -20.98 10.07
CA PRO A 89 17.40 -21.38 9.73
C PRO A 89 17.52 -22.20 8.44
N GLU A 90 16.59 -23.11 8.18
CA GLU A 90 16.57 -23.95 6.98
C GLU A 90 16.31 -23.17 5.68
N ASN A 91 15.83 -21.93 5.78
CA ASN A 91 15.59 -21.04 4.65
C ASN A 91 16.64 -19.93 4.52
N SER A 92 17.64 -19.92 5.42
CA SER A 92 18.77 -19.01 5.34
C SER A 92 19.47 -19.16 3.99
N GLY A 93 19.65 -18.03 3.30
CA GLY A 93 20.28 -17.97 1.98
C GLY A 93 19.40 -18.40 0.80
N LYS A 94 18.16 -18.86 1.01
CA LYS A 94 17.26 -19.20 -0.10
C LYS A 94 16.67 -17.94 -0.74
N GLY A 95 16.68 -17.91 -2.08
CA GLY A 95 15.98 -16.89 -2.87
C GLY A 95 14.47 -17.11 -2.97
N VAL A 96 14.05 -18.37 -2.86
CA VAL A 96 12.66 -18.85 -3.00
C VAL A 96 12.37 -19.92 -1.95
N ILE A 97 11.18 -19.88 -1.39
CA ILE A 97 10.62 -20.91 -0.50
C ILE A 97 9.19 -21.26 -0.92
N GLN A 98 8.64 -22.35 -0.39
CA GLN A 98 7.25 -22.73 -0.61
C GLN A 98 6.45 -22.54 0.69
N ILE A 99 5.34 -21.82 0.62
CA ILE A 99 4.39 -21.61 1.73
C ILE A 99 3.01 -22.03 1.24
N ASN A 100 2.36 -22.99 1.92
CA ASN A 100 1.01 -23.47 1.56
C ASN A 100 0.87 -23.87 0.07
N GLY A 101 1.92 -24.46 -0.50
CA GLY A 101 1.93 -24.86 -1.91
C GLY A 101 2.29 -23.74 -2.90
N GLN A 102 2.36 -22.48 -2.47
CA GLN A 102 2.73 -21.33 -3.31
C GLN A 102 4.22 -21.01 -3.23
N MET A 103 4.79 -20.61 -4.37
CA MET A 103 6.18 -20.14 -4.45
C MET A 103 6.26 -18.70 -3.94
N VAL A 104 7.17 -18.46 -2.99
CA VAL A 104 7.39 -17.14 -2.40
C VAL A 104 8.87 -16.77 -2.51
N GLU A 105 9.13 -15.64 -3.17
CA GLU A 105 10.47 -15.07 -3.38
C GLU A 105 10.86 -14.04 -2.31
N ARG A 106 12.16 -13.72 -2.18
CA ARG A 106 12.65 -12.63 -1.31
C ARG A 106 11.98 -11.29 -1.61
N LEU A 107 11.60 -11.01 -2.86
CA LEU A 107 10.85 -9.79 -3.20
C LEU A 107 9.51 -9.72 -2.44
N HIS A 108 8.81 -10.84 -2.29
CA HIS A 108 7.57 -10.89 -1.51
C HIS A 108 7.84 -10.65 -0.02
N ALA A 109 9.00 -11.07 0.50
CA ALA A 109 9.40 -10.75 1.88
C ALA A 109 9.63 -9.25 2.07
N GLU A 110 10.25 -8.55 1.10
CA GLU A 110 10.39 -7.09 1.15
C GLU A 110 9.03 -6.38 1.11
N MET A 111 8.11 -6.86 0.26
CA MET A 111 6.73 -6.34 0.23
C MET A 111 6.00 -6.58 1.56
N ALA A 112 6.12 -7.80 2.11
CA ALA A 112 5.54 -8.15 3.41
C ALA A 112 6.08 -7.28 4.54
N LYS A 113 7.39 -6.99 4.54
CA LYS A 113 8.03 -6.08 5.50
C LYS A 113 7.41 -4.69 5.46
N ARG A 114 7.15 -4.15 4.27
CA ARG A 114 6.46 -2.86 4.12
C ARG A 114 5.04 -2.90 4.69
N THR A 115 4.26 -3.93 4.37
CA THR A 115 2.89 -4.11 4.90
C THR A 115 2.87 -4.14 6.43
N VAL A 116 3.77 -4.93 7.04
CA VAL A 116 3.89 -5.04 8.50
C VAL A 116 4.34 -3.71 9.12
N SER A 117 5.31 -3.04 8.50
CA SER A 117 5.80 -1.72 8.97
C SER A 117 4.69 -0.67 9.03
N ILE A 118 3.79 -0.64 8.04
CA ILE A 118 2.64 0.28 8.04
C ILE A 118 1.68 -0.07 9.19
N ALA A 119 1.32 -1.35 9.32
CA ALA A 119 0.39 -1.80 10.36
C ALA A 119 0.92 -1.53 11.78
N ASP A 120 2.20 -1.83 12.03
CA ASP A 120 2.85 -1.57 13.32
C ASP A 120 2.94 -0.07 13.63
N GLY A 121 3.22 0.75 12.61
CA GLY A 121 3.24 2.21 12.72
C GLY A 121 1.86 2.79 13.09
N ILE A 122 0.78 2.25 12.52
CA ILE A 122 -0.60 2.64 12.86
C ILE A 122 -0.94 2.19 14.29
N ALA A 123 -0.61 0.96 14.66
CA ALA A 123 -0.88 0.42 15.99
C ALA A 123 -0.19 1.23 17.10
N ALA A 124 1.05 1.68 16.87
CA ALA A 124 1.81 2.49 17.82
C ALA A 124 1.26 3.92 18.03
N ARG A 125 0.31 4.37 17.20
CA ARG A 125 -0.31 5.70 17.28
C ARG A 125 -1.69 5.68 17.94
N ARG A 126 -2.23 4.50 18.24
CA ARG A 126 -3.47 4.30 19.00
C ARG A 126 -3.16 4.24 20.48
#